data_AF-A0A2P8HPK6-F1
#
_entry.id   AF-A0A2P8HPK6-F1
#
_cell.length_a   1.000
_cell.length_b   1.000
_cell.length_c   1.000
_cell.angle_alpha   90.00
_cell.angle_beta   90.00
_cell.angle_gamma   90.00
#
_symmetry.space_group_name_H-M   'P 1'
#
loop_
_entity.id
_entity.type
_entity.pdbx_description
1 polymer ?
#
loop_
_entity_poly.entity_id
_entity_poly.type
_entity_poly.pdbx_seq_one_letter_code
_entity_poly.pdbx_strand_id
1 'polypeptide(L)'
;MITEQACPSCGSTDLIRTVPEKDPFNVMVICNKCQRVISGKDTTSATRAPKRDIEEKTIQLCLNMGLIYGIRYYLSEMHKLPGNEISLSEAKQAVEAMVEARGLTSAIKKPNKNGCVIALILLLLIIASIIFFFTHR
;
A
#
# COMPACT_ATOMS: atom_id res chain seq x y z
N MET A 1 -6.45 -39.33 -1.40
CA MET A 1 -5.61 -38.26 -1.96
C MET A 1 -5.16 -37.39 -0.80
N ILE A 2 -3.88 -37.51 -0.39
CA ILE A 2 -3.32 -36.78 0.75
C ILE A 2 -2.90 -35.41 0.21
N THR A 3 -3.61 -34.35 0.60
CA THR A 3 -3.19 -32.99 0.28
C THR A 3 -1.97 -32.66 1.14
N GLU A 4 -0.79 -32.61 0.54
CA GLU A 4 0.42 -32.13 1.20
C GLU A 4 0.18 -30.66 1.61
N GLN A 5 -0.10 -30.44 2.89
CA GLN A 5 -0.20 -29.10 3.46
C GLN A 5 1.22 -28.53 3.53
N ALA A 6 1.56 -27.67 2.58
CA ALA A 6 2.75 -26.85 2.62
C ALA A 6 2.45 -25.50 3.31
N CYS A 7 3.44 -24.92 3.98
CA CYS A 7 3.30 -23.61 4.60
C CYS A 7 3.03 -22.52 3.54
N PRO A 8 1.96 -21.72 3.65
CA PRO A 8 1.63 -20.69 2.67
C PRO A 8 2.62 -19.51 2.64
N SER A 9 3.46 -19.36 3.66
CA SER A 9 4.46 -18.27 3.72
C SER A 9 5.82 -18.64 3.14
N CYS A 10 6.22 -19.91 3.21
CA CYS A 10 7.59 -20.32 2.90
C CYS A 10 7.70 -21.63 2.10
N GLY A 11 6.56 -22.23 1.72
CA GLY A 11 6.51 -23.46 0.91
C GLY A 11 7.06 -24.71 1.60
N SER A 12 7.48 -24.61 2.86
CA SER A 12 8.03 -25.73 3.62
C SER A 12 6.93 -26.70 4.04
N THR A 13 7.23 -28.00 3.92
CA THR A 13 6.40 -29.11 4.39
C THR A 13 6.62 -29.45 5.87
N ASP A 14 7.56 -28.75 6.54
CA ASP A 14 7.88 -28.96 7.95
C ASP A 14 6.84 -28.27 8.85
N LEU A 15 5.71 -28.95 9.06
CA LEU A 15 4.60 -28.49 9.90
C LEU A 15 4.51 -29.30 11.19
N ILE A 16 4.51 -28.59 12.33
CA ILE A 16 4.37 -29.15 13.68
C ILE A 16 2.92 -28.98 14.12
N ARG A 17 2.25 -30.06 14.51
CA ARG A 17 0.91 -29.99 15.11
C ARG A 17 1.04 -29.94 16.62
N THR A 18 0.55 -28.87 17.23
CA THR A 18 0.52 -28.69 18.67
C THR A 18 -0.91 -28.66 19.18
N VAL A 19 -1.18 -29.44 20.22
CA VAL A 19 -2.47 -29.44 20.93
C VAL A 19 -2.30 -28.59 22.18
N PRO A 20 -2.97 -27.43 22.30
CA PRO A 20 -2.88 -26.60 23.49
C PRO A 20 -3.53 -27.29 24.69
N GLU A 21 -2.84 -27.27 25.83
CA GLU A 21 -3.27 -27.91 27.08
C GLU A 21 -4.59 -27.32 27.64
N LYS A 22 -4.85 -26.04 27.36
CA LYS A 22 -6.08 -25.34 27.77
C LYS A 22 -7.29 -25.63 26.90
N ASP A 23 -7.10 -26.12 25.66
CA ASP A 23 -8.21 -26.30 24.71
C ASP A 23 -7.89 -27.41 23.68
N PRO A 24 -8.19 -28.68 24.01
CA PRO A 24 -7.74 -29.84 23.22
C PRO A 24 -8.40 -29.94 21.84
N PHE A 25 -9.47 -29.17 21.58
CA PHE A 25 -10.17 -29.14 20.31
C PHE A 25 -9.55 -28.15 19.30
N ASN A 26 -8.63 -27.28 19.75
CA ASN A 26 -8.03 -26.25 18.91
C ASN A 26 -6.62 -26.66 18.46
N VAL A 27 -6.56 -27.65 17.55
CA VAL A 27 -5.29 -28.13 17.00
C VAL A 27 -4.65 -27.03 16.15
N MET A 28 -3.52 -26.51 16.63
CA MET A 28 -2.73 -25.50 15.91
C MET A 28 -1.65 -26.19 15.09
N VAL A 29 -1.48 -25.75 13.84
CA VAL A 29 -0.39 -26.21 12.97
C VAL A 29 0.63 -25.09 12.88
N ILE A 30 1.90 -25.34 13.21
CA ILE A 30 2.96 -24.34 13.22
C ILE A 30 4.01 -24.73 12.19
N CYS A 31 4.41 -23.81 11.31
CA CYS A 31 5.55 -24.07 10.43
C CYS A 31 6.85 -23.99 11.21
N ASN A 32 7.70 -25.02 11.15
CA ASN A 32 8.95 -25.08 11.91
C ASN A 32 9.95 -24.00 11.47
N LYS A 33 10.11 -23.80 10.16
CA LYS A 33 11.04 -22.80 9.61
C LYS A 33 10.61 -21.37 9.90
N CYS A 34 9.30 -21.15 9.95
CA CYS A 34 8.70 -19.82 9.90
C CYS A 34 8.10 -19.44 11.26
N GLN A 35 8.06 -20.38 12.22
CA GLN A 35 7.46 -20.30 13.56
C GLN A 35 6.06 -19.65 13.57
N ARG A 36 5.30 -19.80 12.49
CA ARG A 36 3.98 -19.20 12.30
C ARG A 36 2.88 -20.23 12.43
N VAL A 37 1.80 -19.85 13.13
CA VAL A 37 0.59 -20.65 13.27
C VAL A 37 -0.25 -20.56 11.99
N ILE A 38 -0.52 -21.71 11.39
CA ILE A 38 -1.41 -21.98 10.28
C ILE A 38 -2.70 -22.53 10.88
N SER A 39 -3.61 -21.64 11.31
CA SER A 39 -4.94 -22.06 11.76
C SER A 39 -5.87 -22.22 10.56
N GLY A 40 -6.46 -23.41 10.42
CA GLY A 40 -7.35 -23.80 9.31
C GLY A 40 -8.69 -23.05 9.22
N LYS A 41 -8.85 -21.95 9.96
CA LYS A 41 -10.06 -21.12 9.98
C LYS A 41 -9.83 -19.67 9.52
N ASP A 42 -8.59 -19.32 9.19
CA ASP A 42 -8.22 -17.96 8.81
C ASP A 42 -7.74 -17.87 7.35
N THR A 43 -8.68 -17.96 6.42
CA THR A 43 -8.49 -17.45 5.05
C THR A 43 -8.31 -15.91 5.02
N THR A 44 -8.29 -15.24 6.17
CA THR A 44 -8.15 -13.78 6.32
C THR A 44 -6.82 -13.33 6.95
N SER A 45 -5.99 -14.25 7.48
CA SER A 45 -4.73 -13.87 8.15
C SER A 45 -3.51 -13.87 7.22
N ALA A 46 -3.55 -14.59 6.09
CA ALA A 46 -2.48 -14.56 5.09
C ALA A 46 -2.32 -13.19 4.39
N THR A 47 -3.39 -12.40 4.34
CA THR A 47 -3.42 -11.07 3.69
C THR A 47 -3.05 -9.92 4.65
N ARG A 48 -3.02 -10.15 5.97
CA ARG A 48 -2.72 -9.10 6.95
C ARG A 48 -1.23 -8.75 7.05
N ALA A 49 -0.36 -9.74 6.88
CA ALA A 49 1.09 -9.53 6.84
C ALA A 49 1.53 -8.64 5.66
N PRO A 50 1.16 -8.93 4.39
CA PRO A 50 1.56 -8.08 3.27
C PRO A 50 0.92 -6.71 3.34
N LYS A 51 -0.31 -6.60 3.88
CA LYS A 51 -0.99 -5.30 4.01
C LYS A 51 -0.24 -4.36 4.96
N ARG A 52 0.20 -4.82 6.12
CA ARG A 52 0.98 -3.99 7.06
C ARG A 52 2.30 -3.49 6.46
N ASP A 53 3.00 -4.34 5.71
CA ASP A 53 4.25 -3.96 5.05
C ASP A 53 4.00 -2.91 3.94
N ILE A 54 2.91 -3.03 3.20
CA ILE A 54 2.48 -2.05 2.19
C ILE A 54 2.12 -0.72 2.87
N GLU A 55 1.39 -0.74 3.98
CA GLU A 55 1.01 0.46 4.74
C GLU A 55 2.25 1.21 5.25
N GLU A 56 3.21 0.49 5.85
CA GLU A 56 4.43 1.10 6.38
C GLU A 56 5.29 1.72 5.27
N LYS A 57 5.48 1.01 4.15
CA LYS A 57 6.19 1.55 2.98
C LYS A 57 5.48 2.75 2.36
N THR A 58 4.15 2.71 2.31
CA THR A 58 3.32 3.83 1.82
C THR A 58 3.59 5.09 2.63
N ILE A 59 3.70 4.98 3.95
CA ILE A 59 3.96 6.13 4.84
C ILE A 59 5.37 6.67 4.64
N GLN A 60 6.38 5.81 4.55
CA GLN A 60 7.74 6.24 4.24
C GLN A 60 7.81 7.00 2.91
N LEU A 61 7.09 6.52 1.90
CA LEU A 61 6.96 7.20 0.61
C LEU A 61 6.25 8.56 0.73
N CYS A 62 5.17 8.64 1.51
CA CYS A 62 4.47 9.90 1.78
C CYS A 62 5.40 10.95 2.41
N LEU A 63 6.26 10.54 3.34
CA LEU A 63 7.20 11.44 4.02
C LEU A 63 8.31 11.93 3.07
N ASN A 64 8.93 11.03 2.30
CA ASN A 64 10.09 11.35 1.47
C ASN A 64 9.76 12.02 0.13
N MET A 65 8.72 11.52 -0.55
CA MET A 65 8.35 11.90 -1.93
C MET A 65 7.06 12.72 -1.98
N GLY A 66 6.26 12.72 -0.92
CA GLY A 66 4.97 13.40 -0.83
C GLY A 66 3.77 12.46 -0.99
N LEU A 67 2.58 12.96 -0.65
CA LEU A 67 1.34 12.19 -0.56
C LEU A 67 0.99 11.45 -1.87
N ILE A 68 1.19 12.09 -3.02
CA ILE A 68 0.81 11.54 -4.33
C ILE A 68 1.54 10.25 -4.65
N TYR A 69 2.83 10.17 -4.30
CA TYR A 69 3.64 8.98 -4.54
C TYR A 69 3.20 7.81 -3.64
N GLY A 70 2.87 8.09 -2.38
CA GLY A 70 2.31 7.09 -1.48
C GLY A 70 0.97 6.55 -1.95
N ILE A 71 0.05 7.41 -2.40
CA ILE A 71 -1.26 6.98 -2.94
C ILE A 71 -1.09 6.07 -4.16
N ARG A 72 -0.21 6.42 -5.10
CA ARG A 72 0.07 5.58 -6.27
C ARG A 72 0.63 4.22 -5.89
N TYR A 73 1.61 4.20 -4.98
CA TYR A 73 2.21 2.96 -4.49
C TYR A 73 1.17 2.07 -3.81
N TYR A 74 0.38 2.62 -2.89
CA TYR A 74 -0.68 1.91 -2.19
C TYR A 74 -1.69 1.29 -3.16
N LEU A 75 -2.14 2.07 -4.16
CA LEU A 75 -3.08 1.58 -5.17
C LEU A 75 -2.49 0.45 -6.02
N SER A 76 -1.25 0.60 -6.49
CA SER A 76 -0.56 -0.43 -7.28
C SER A 76 -0.31 -1.72 -6.50
N GLU A 77 0.07 -1.63 -5.23
CA GLU A 77 0.28 -2.81 -4.39
C GLU A 77 -1.02 -3.48 -3.97
N MET A 78 -2.09 -2.71 -3.73
CA MET A 78 -3.41 -3.25 -3.43
C MET A 78 -4.05 -3.95 -4.63
N HIS A 79 -3.84 -3.46 -5.86
CA HIS A 79 -4.28 -4.12 -7.10
C HIS A 79 -3.54 -5.43 -7.39
N LYS A 80 -2.35 -5.63 -6.84
CA LYS A 80 -1.61 -6.90 -6.94
C LYS A 80 -2.19 -8.00 -6.04
N LEU A 81 -3.02 -7.64 -5.06
CA LEU A 81 -3.66 -8.62 -4.18
C LEU A 81 -4.91 -9.20 -4.87
N PRO A 82 -5.04 -10.54 -4.95
CA PRO A 82 -6.18 -11.17 -5.60
C PRO A 82 -7.49 -10.82 -4.86
N GLY A 83 -8.48 -10.35 -5.62
CA GLY A 83 -9.83 -10.03 -5.11
C GLY A 83 -9.99 -8.63 -4.51
N ASN A 84 -9.04 -7.72 -4.72
CA ASN A 84 -9.06 -6.40 -4.10
C ASN A 84 -9.01 -5.29 -5.16
N GLU A 85 -10.18 -4.95 -5.72
CA GLU A 85 -10.33 -3.81 -6.62
C GLU A 85 -10.58 -2.55 -5.80
N ILE A 86 -9.52 -1.77 -5.56
CA ILE A 86 -9.63 -0.49 -4.85
C ILE A 86 -9.69 0.65 -5.85
N SER A 87 -10.65 1.56 -5.66
CA SER A 87 -10.75 2.80 -6.43
C SER A 87 -9.70 3.84 -6.01
N LEU A 88 -9.38 4.79 -6.88
CA LEU A 88 -8.41 5.85 -6.57
C LEU A 88 -8.85 6.73 -5.41
N SER A 89 -10.15 6.97 -5.26
CA SER A 89 -10.74 7.71 -4.13
C SER A 89 -10.57 6.98 -2.81
N GLU A 90 -10.80 5.67 -2.78
CA GLU A 90 -10.63 4.86 -1.57
C GLU A 90 -9.15 4.75 -1.19
N ALA A 91 -8.26 4.57 -2.17
CA ALA A 91 -6.82 4.59 -1.93
C ALA A 91 -6.37 5.94 -1.34
N LYS A 92 -6.87 7.06 -1.87
CA LYS A 92 -6.60 8.38 -1.31
C LYS A 92 -7.05 8.47 0.15
N GLN A 93 -8.32 8.13 0.42
CA GLN A 93 -8.89 8.25 1.75
C GLN A 93 -8.19 7.33 2.76
N ALA A 94 -7.83 6.12 2.36
CA ALA A 94 -7.05 5.19 3.17
C ALA A 94 -5.68 5.77 3.52
N VAL A 95 -4.96 6.33 2.55
CA VAL A 95 -3.63 6.92 2.78
C VAL A 95 -3.71 8.18 3.65
N GLU A 96 -4.68 9.05 3.42
CA GLU A 96 -4.92 10.23 4.26
C GLU A 96 -5.23 9.82 5.70
N ALA A 97 -6.13 8.84 5.90
CA ALA A 97 -6.45 8.30 7.22
C ALA A 97 -5.23 7.65 7.90
N MET A 98 -4.36 6.95 7.15
CA MET A 98 -3.14 6.33 7.69
C MET A 98 -2.11 7.35 8.17
N VAL A 99 -1.98 8.46 7.46
CA VAL A 99 -1.12 9.58 7.82
C VAL A 99 -1.70 10.34 9.00
N GLU A 100 -3.00 10.61 8.97
CA GLU A 100 -3.72 11.33 10.02
C GLU A 100 -3.71 10.56 11.34
N ALA A 101 -3.98 9.26 11.33
CA ALA A 101 -3.90 8.39 12.50
C ALA A 101 -2.53 8.38 13.17
N ARG A 102 -1.46 8.75 12.44
CA ARG A 102 -0.09 8.85 12.95
C ARG A 102 0.35 10.29 13.23
N GLY A 103 -0.51 11.28 13.02
CA GLY A 103 -0.18 12.69 13.20
C GLY A 103 0.87 13.22 12.23
N LEU A 104 1.08 12.54 11.09
CA LEU A 104 2.15 12.84 10.13
C LEU A 104 1.72 13.86 9.04
N THR A 105 0.53 14.46 9.17
CA THR A 105 -0.04 15.37 8.17
C THR A 105 0.84 16.60 7.92
N SER A 106 1.55 17.07 8.94
CA SER A 106 2.50 18.19 8.87
C SER A 106 3.89 17.79 8.37
N ALA A 107 4.25 16.50 8.43
CA ALA A 107 5.55 15.97 8.03
C ALA A 107 5.63 15.58 6.56
N ILE A 108 4.49 15.53 5.85
CA ILE A 108 4.47 15.24 4.42
C ILE A 108 5.11 16.37 3.63
N LYS A 109 6.06 16.01 2.76
CA LYS A 109 6.67 16.92 1.80
C LYS A 109 5.60 17.60 0.95
N LYS A 110 5.42 18.91 1.16
CA LYS A 110 4.48 19.73 0.39
C LYS A 110 4.94 19.82 -1.07
N PRO A 111 3.99 19.86 -2.03
CA PRO A 111 4.32 20.03 -3.43
C PRO A 111 5.11 21.34 -3.63
N ASN A 112 6.15 21.27 -4.45
CA ASN A 112 7.06 22.38 -4.67
C ASN A 112 6.33 23.56 -5.34
N LYS A 113 6.45 24.76 -4.75
CA LYS A 113 5.87 26.01 -5.27
C LYS A 113 6.42 26.40 -6.65
N ASN A 114 7.56 25.82 -7.06
CA ASN A 114 8.18 26.08 -8.35
C ASN A 114 7.28 25.70 -9.54
N GLY A 115 6.35 24.75 -9.38
CA GLY A 115 5.39 24.40 -10.43
C GLY A 115 4.48 25.58 -10.84
N CYS A 116 4.17 26.48 -9.90
CA CYS A 116 3.36 27.67 -10.18
C CYS A 116 4.12 28.67 -11.07
N VAL A 117 5.43 28.84 -10.84
CA VAL A 117 6.26 29.75 -11.64
C VAL A 117 6.38 29.28 -13.09
N ILE A 118 6.56 27.97 -13.29
CA ILE A 118 6.61 27.34 -14.62
C ILE A 118 5.27 27.55 -15.36
N ALA A 119 4.14 27.38 -14.66
CA ALA A 119 2.82 27.63 -15.24
C ALA A 119 2.61 29.09 -15.66
N LEU A 120 3.08 30.05 -14.86
CA LEU A 120 3.01 31.48 -15.19
C LEU A 120 3.83 31.83 -16.44
N ILE A 121 5.04 31.28 -16.57
CA ILE A 121 5.89 31.51 -17.75
C ILE A 121 5.22 30.95 -19.01
N LEU A 122 4.66 29.74 -18.95
CA LEU A 122 3.93 29.15 -20.07
C LEU A 122 2.69 29.97 -20.46
N LEU A 123 1.95 30.48 -19.46
CA LEU A 123 0.78 31.32 -19.70
C LEU A 123 1.17 32.63 -20.42
N LEU A 124 2.26 33.28 -20.01
CA LEU A 124 2.78 34.48 -20.68
C LEU A 124 3.21 34.20 -22.12
N LEU A 125 3.85 33.07 -22.39
CA LEU A 125 4.24 32.67 -23.75
C LEU A 125 3.02 32.46 -24.66
N ILE A 126 1.96 31.84 -24.15
CA ILE A 126 0.71 31.65 -24.90
C ILE A 126 0.09 33.00 -25.24
N ILE A 127 -0.02 33.90 -24.25
CA ILE A 127 -0.58 35.25 -24.46
C ILE A 127 0.24 36.02 -25.49
N ALA A 128 1.58 36.01 -25.37
CA ALA A 128 2.46 36.67 -26.32
C ALA A 128 2.32 36.09 -27.73
N SER A 129 2.19 34.77 -27.87
CA SER A 129 1.96 34.12 -29.16
C SER A 129 0.63 34.51 -29.78
N ILE A 130 -0.43 34.65 -28.97
CA ILE A 130 -1.75 35.11 -29.44
C ILE A 130 -1.67 36.57 -29.90
N ILE A 131 -1.06 37.46 -29.09
CA ILE A 131 -0.90 38.87 -29.45
C ILE A 131 -0.09 39.00 -30.74
N PHE A 132 1.03 38.31 -30.84
CA PHE A 132 1.87 38.32 -32.04
C PHE A 132 1.06 37.87 -33.28
N PHE A 133 0.31 36.77 -33.16
CA PHE A 133 -0.52 36.28 -34.27
C PHE A 133 -1.61 37.28 -34.70
N PHE A 134 -2.23 38.00 -33.76
CA PHE A 134 -3.25 39.00 -34.06
C PHE A 134 -2.69 40.35 -34.51
N THR A 135 -1.44 40.69 -34.16
CA THR A 135 -0.83 41.98 -34.51
C THR A 135 -0.06 41.93 -35.83
N HIS A 136 0.43 40.75 -36.23
CA HIS A 136 1.22 40.55 -37.44
C HIS A 136 0.41 40.02 -38.64
N ARG A 137 -0.91 39.92 -38.49
CA ARG A 137 -1.87 39.61 -39.55
C ARG A 137 -2.58 40.87 -39.99
#